data_AF-A0A972N0M3-F1
#
_entry.id   AF-A0A972N0M3-F1
#
_cell.length_a   1.000
_cell.length_b   1.000
_cell.length_c   1.000
_cell.angle_alpha   90.00
_cell.angle_beta   90.00
_cell.angle_gamma   90.00
#
_symmetry.space_group_name_H-M   'P 1'
#
loop_
_entity.id
_entity.type
_entity.pdbx_description
1 polymer ?
#
loop_
_entity_poly.entity_id
_entity_poly.type
_entity_poly.pdbx_seq_one_letter_code
_entity_poly.pdbx_strand_id
1 'polypeptide(L)'
;MMWLLVASADSLIFERAFRIHPRYSVSLSLKVPKDKVLVLKVSGVKVGDYSVVLFDDRGFRYFKRDGDSSWSMHTVEEDSTFTCMLNRSGTIHAVVWNNSYEERWIEPTIRVYLREGTDTLPCFVEYGE
;
A
#
# COMPACT_ATOMS: atom_id res chain seq x y z
N MET A 1 -21.95 -19.15 23.31
CA MET A 1 -21.58 -17.73 23.15
C MET A 1 -20.97 -17.59 21.77
N MET A 2 -21.76 -17.10 20.82
CA MET A 2 -21.37 -16.99 19.41
C MET A 2 -20.72 -15.62 19.22
N TRP A 3 -19.42 -15.61 18.92
CA TRP A 3 -18.73 -14.37 18.56
C TRP A 3 -19.20 -13.98 17.16
N LEU A 4 -19.96 -12.89 17.05
CA LEU A 4 -20.15 -12.22 15.77
C LEU A 4 -18.78 -11.68 15.36
N LEU A 5 -18.17 -12.30 14.35
CA LEU A 5 -17.15 -11.66 13.53
C LEU A 5 -17.82 -10.49 12.83
N VAL A 6 -17.78 -9.31 13.44
CA VAL A 6 -18.08 -8.07 12.72
C VAL A 6 -16.95 -7.90 11.73
N ALA A 7 -17.16 -8.36 10.50
CA ALA A 7 -16.29 -8.04 9.39
C ALA A 7 -16.30 -6.50 9.28
N SER A 8 -15.23 -5.84 9.73
CA SER A 8 -15.07 -4.41 9.47
C SER A 8 -15.03 -4.25 7.96
N ALA A 9 -16.05 -3.60 7.39
CA ALA A 9 -16.12 -3.43 5.95
C ALA A 9 -14.97 -2.51 5.51
N ASP A 10 -14.08 -3.03 4.68
CA ASP A 10 -13.05 -2.23 4.01
C ASP A 10 -13.76 -1.21 3.10
N SER A 11 -13.62 0.08 3.42
CA SER A 11 -14.21 1.15 2.63
C SER A 11 -13.27 1.49 1.48
N LEU A 12 -13.64 1.14 0.24
CA LEU A 12 -12.88 1.52 -0.96
C LEU A 12 -12.91 3.04 -1.14
N ILE A 13 -11.73 3.68 -1.15
CA ILE A 13 -11.58 5.13 -1.32
C ILE A 13 -10.94 5.51 -2.66
N PHE A 14 -10.31 4.57 -3.35
CA PHE A 14 -9.68 4.80 -4.64
C PHE A 14 -9.53 3.49 -5.43
N GLU A 15 -9.84 3.52 -6.72
CA GLU A 15 -9.52 2.43 -7.65
C GLU A 15 -9.21 3.00 -9.04
N ARG A 16 -8.05 2.62 -9.61
CA ARG A 16 -7.72 2.97 -10.99
C ARG A 16 -6.68 2.03 -11.60
N ALA A 17 -6.87 1.70 -12.87
CA ALA A 17 -5.86 1.06 -13.71
C ALA A 17 -4.92 2.12 -14.32
N PHE A 18 -3.63 1.81 -14.34
CA PHE A 18 -2.59 2.67 -14.88
C PHE A 18 -1.80 1.93 -15.93
N ARG A 19 -1.11 2.69 -16.79
CA ARG A 19 -0.09 2.18 -17.69
C ARG A 19 1.21 2.90 -17.39
N ILE A 20 2.18 2.19 -16.80
CA ILE A 20 3.40 2.78 -16.23
C ILE A 20 4.61 2.33 -17.05
N HIS A 21 5.35 3.27 -17.62
CA HIS A 21 6.63 3.01 -18.29
C HIS A 21 7.79 3.11 -17.28
N PRO A 22 8.93 2.41 -17.47
CA PRO A 22 10.02 2.36 -16.48
C PRO A 22 10.61 3.71 -16.04
N ARG A 23 10.41 4.77 -16.84
CA ARG A 23 10.84 6.14 -16.52
C ARG A 23 9.83 6.97 -15.73
N TYR A 24 8.67 6.41 -15.42
CA TYR A 24 7.57 7.11 -14.78
C TYR A 24 7.09 6.37 -13.54
N SER A 25 6.38 7.11 -12.70
CA SER A 25 5.70 6.60 -11.52
C SER A 25 4.29 7.16 -11.44
N VAL A 26 3.46 6.49 -10.67
CA VAL A 26 2.15 6.97 -10.25
C VAL A 26 2.26 7.36 -8.79
N SER A 27 1.84 8.58 -8.47
CA SER A 27 1.84 9.11 -7.11
C SER A 27 0.41 9.42 -6.67
N LEU A 28 0.04 8.93 -5.49
CA LEU A 28 -1.26 9.18 -4.86
C LEU A 28 -1.02 9.84 -3.50
N SER A 29 -1.76 10.92 -3.21
CA SER A 29 -1.77 11.54 -1.87
C SER A 29 -3.08 11.20 -1.18
N LEU A 30 -3.00 10.43 -0.11
CA LEU A 30 -4.14 9.78 0.54
C LEU A 30 -4.29 10.37 1.95
N LYS A 31 -5.42 11.01 2.23
CA LYS A 31 -5.75 11.45 3.59
C LYS A 31 -6.22 10.25 4.40
N VAL A 32 -5.47 9.92 5.44
CA VAL A 32 -5.76 8.79 6.33
C VAL A 32 -6.17 9.34 7.70
N PRO A 33 -7.42 9.10 8.14
CA PRO A 33 -7.85 9.46 9.48
C PRO A 33 -7.05 8.70 10.55
N LYS A 34 -6.91 9.29 11.73
CA LYS A 34 -6.49 8.59 12.93
C LYS A 34 -7.38 7.35 13.13
N ASP A 35 -6.80 6.27 13.66
CA ASP A 35 -7.51 5.04 14.03
C ASP A 35 -8.08 4.24 12.83
N LYS A 36 -7.66 4.57 11.60
CA LYS A 36 -7.90 3.75 10.40
C LYS A 36 -6.61 3.11 9.92
N VAL A 37 -6.76 1.96 9.28
CA VAL A 37 -5.69 1.30 8.54
C VAL A 37 -5.91 1.58 7.05
N LEU A 38 -4.91 2.15 6.42
CA LEU A 38 -4.81 2.25 4.97
C LEU A 38 -4.42 0.89 4.41
N VAL A 39 -5.19 0.37 3.46
CA VAL A 39 -4.87 -0.87 2.73
C VAL A 39 -4.71 -0.51 1.25
N LEU A 40 -3.49 -0.56 0.73
CA LEU A 40 -3.20 -0.38 -0.68
C LEU A 40 -3.02 -1.76 -1.33
N LYS A 41 -3.73 -2.03 -2.43
CA LYS A 41 -3.59 -3.24 -3.22
C LYS A 41 -3.11 -2.89 -4.62
N VAL A 42 -2.11 -3.61 -5.11
CA VAL A 42 -1.65 -3.57 -6.50
C VAL A 42 -1.88 -4.94 -7.12
N SER A 43 -2.60 -4.96 -8.24
CA SER A 43 -3.06 -6.17 -8.94
C SER A 43 -2.86 -6.04 -10.45
N GLY A 44 -2.97 -7.14 -11.20
CA GLY A 44 -2.86 -7.15 -12.66
C GLY A 44 -1.42 -7.01 -13.19
N VAL A 45 -0.42 -7.11 -12.31
CA VAL A 45 1.00 -7.09 -12.67
C VAL A 45 1.75 -8.07 -11.75
N LYS A 46 2.76 -8.76 -12.30
CA LYS A 46 3.54 -9.70 -11.51
C LYS A 46 4.30 -8.99 -10.41
N VAL A 47 4.31 -9.65 -9.26
CA VAL A 47 5.10 -9.26 -8.11
C VAL A 47 6.59 -9.29 -8.49
N GLY A 48 7.25 -8.12 -8.49
CA GLY A 48 8.64 -7.94 -8.94
C GLY A 48 8.78 -6.93 -10.08
N ASP A 49 7.78 -6.83 -10.95
CA ASP A 49 7.78 -5.89 -12.09
C ASP A 49 7.51 -4.43 -11.66
N TYR A 50 7.19 -4.22 -10.38
CA TYR A 50 6.94 -2.90 -9.81
C TYR A 50 7.45 -2.80 -8.39
N SER A 51 7.61 -1.56 -7.96
CA SER A 51 7.98 -1.17 -6.61
C SER A 51 6.94 -0.21 -6.03
N VAL A 52 6.85 -0.18 -4.71
CA VAL A 52 5.93 0.70 -3.97
C VAL A 52 6.65 1.32 -2.79
N VAL A 53 6.45 2.61 -2.57
CA VAL A 53 6.87 3.31 -1.34
C VAL A 53 5.70 4.07 -0.75
N LEU A 54 5.56 4.01 0.57
CA LEU A 54 4.59 4.78 1.34
C LEU A 54 5.36 5.72 2.29
N PHE A 55 5.08 7.01 2.26
CA PHE A 55 5.71 8.00 3.14
C PHE A 55 4.76 9.14 3.54
N ASP A 56 4.99 9.80 4.67
CA ASP A 56 4.22 10.99 5.08
C ASP A 56 4.79 12.30 4.50
N ASP A 57 4.10 13.41 4.77
CA ASP A 57 4.54 14.76 4.42
C ASP A 57 5.91 15.17 5.00
N ARG A 58 6.44 14.42 5.99
CA ARG A 58 7.77 14.65 6.58
C ARG A 58 8.85 13.81 5.87
N GLY A 59 8.46 13.01 4.87
CA GLY A 59 9.35 12.07 4.18
C GLY A 59 9.63 10.80 4.98
N PHE A 60 8.92 10.57 6.09
CA PHE A 60 9.08 9.33 6.87
C PHE A 60 8.50 8.16 6.08
N ARG A 61 9.33 7.16 5.78
CA ARG A 61 8.94 5.99 4.98
C ARG A 61 8.33 4.93 5.89
N TYR A 62 7.05 4.65 5.72
CA TYR A 62 6.36 3.55 6.39
C TYR A 62 6.62 2.21 5.71
N PHE A 63 6.89 2.26 4.40
CA PHE A 63 7.05 1.07 3.59
C PHE A 63 7.90 1.39 2.35
N LYS A 64 8.80 0.47 1.98
CA LYS A 64 9.47 0.48 0.69
C LYS A 64 9.66 -0.96 0.22
N ARG A 65 9.14 -1.26 -0.96
CA ARG A 65 9.52 -2.43 -1.74
C ARG A 65 10.25 -1.96 -2.97
N ASP A 66 11.53 -2.28 -3.02
CA ASP A 66 12.28 -2.43 -4.27
C ASP A 66 12.16 -3.90 -4.70
N GLY A 67 12.32 -4.24 -5.98
CA GLY A 67 12.06 -5.57 -6.58
C GLY A 67 12.28 -6.82 -5.71
N ASP A 68 13.29 -6.81 -4.83
CA ASP A 68 13.71 -7.95 -3.97
C ASP A 68 13.48 -7.79 -2.45
N SER A 69 12.90 -6.69 -1.96
CA SER A 69 12.80 -6.41 -0.51
C SER A 69 11.43 -6.77 0.07
N SER A 70 11.38 -7.80 0.93
CA SER A 70 10.18 -8.31 1.59
C SER A 70 10.13 -7.93 3.07
N TRP A 71 9.93 -6.65 3.38
CA TRP A 71 9.63 -6.22 4.75
C TRP A 71 8.15 -5.87 4.83
N SER A 72 7.38 -6.68 5.57
CA SER A 72 5.92 -6.63 5.77
C SER A 72 5.07 -6.94 4.52
N MET A 73 4.87 -8.23 4.25
CA MET A 73 3.97 -8.64 3.17
C MET A 73 3.21 -9.92 3.51
N HIS A 74 1.90 -9.88 3.26
CA HIS A 74 1.12 -11.07 2.93
C HIS A 74 0.87 -11.01 1.41
N THR A 75 1.71 -11.68 0.62
CA THR A 75 1.38 -11.96 -0.78
C THR A 75 0.45 -13.16 -0.82
N VAL A 76 -0.76 -12.94 -1.30
CA VAL A 76 -1.54 -14.01 -1.91
C VAL A 76 -1.27 -13.87 -3.40
N GLU A 77 -0.90 -14.97 -4.05
CA GLU A 77 -0.47 -15.06 -5.44
C GLU A 77 -1.14 -14.04 -6.36
N GLU A 78 -0.33 -13.27 -7.10
CA GLU A 78 -0.71 -12.22 -8.08
C GLU A 78 -1.14 -10.84 -7.54
N ASP A 79 -1.48 -10.73 -6.25
CA ASP A 79 -1.85 -9.45 -5.61
C ASP A 79 -0.89 -9.11 -4.47
N SER A 80 -0.35 -7.88 -4.47
CA SER A 80 0.33 -7.35 -3.27
C SER A 80 -0.60 -6.45 -2.49
N THR A 81 -0.78 -6.78 -1.21
CA THR A 81 -1.50 -5.96 -0.26
C THR A 81 -0.51 -5.33 0.71
N PHE A 82 -0.58 -4.01 0.83
CA PHE A 82 0.24 -3.17 1.69
C PHE A 82 -0.67 -2.51 2.71
N THR A 83 -0.33 -2.62 4.00
CA THR A 83 -1.10 -2.00 5.07
C THR A 83 -0.27 -0.92 5.75
N CYS A 84 -0.91 0.16 6.19
CA CYS A 84 -0.29 1.22 6.98
C CYS A 84 -1.30 1.74 8.01
N MET A 85 -0.94 1.74 9.28
CA MET A 85 -1.71 2.38 10.35
C MET A 85 -0.97 3.62 10.82
N LEU A 86 -1.68 4.73 10.98
CA LEU A 86 -1.09 5.96 11.50
C LEU A 86 -1.44 6.18 12.96
N ASN A 87 -0.46 6.60 13.75
CA ASN A 87 -0.66 7.02 15.15
C ASN A 87 -1.38 8.37 15.29
N ARG A 88 -1.55 9.10 14.18
CA ARG A 88 -2.26 10.38 14.04
C ARG A 88 -2.85 10.49 12.64
N SER A 89 -3.92 11.29 12.48
CA SER A 89 -4.40 11.64 11.13
C SER A 89 -3.28 12.29 10.31
N GLY A 90 -3.19 11.96 9.02
CA GLY A 90 -2.15 12.51 8.16
C GLY A 90 -2.36 12.22 6.68
N THR A 91 -1.46 12.75 5.85
CA THR A 91 -1.38 12.41 4.43
C THR A 91 -0.31 11.34 4.24
N ILE A 92 -0.65 10.30 3.49
CA ILE A 92 0.28 9.28 3.03
C ILE A 92 0.41 9.38 1.52
N HIS A 93 1.65 9.51 1.07
CA HIS A 93 2.02 9.46 -0.32
C HIS A 93 2.38 8.04 -0.69
N ALA A 94 1.62 7.47 -1.61
CA ALA A 94 1.91 6.18 -2.21
C ALA A 94 2.49 6.39 -3.61
N VAL A 95 3.70 5.91 -3.84
CA VAL A 95 4.34 5.97 -5.16
C VAL A 95 4.57 4.56 -5.66
N VAL A 96 4.05 4.26 -6.85
CA VAL A 96 4.20 2.99 -7.54
C VAL A 96 4.97 3.23 -8.83
N TRP A 97 6.05 2.48 -9.05
CA TRP A 97 6.85 2.61 -10.27
C TRP A 97 7.19 1.25 -10.86
N ASN A 98 7.46 1.28 -12.17
CA ASN A 98 7.79 0.11 -12.95
C ASN A 98 9.30 -0.21 -12.81
N ASN A 99 9.62 -1.45 -12.42
CA ASN A 99 10.99 -1.94 -12.25
C ASN A 99 11.56 -2.60 -13.50
N SER A 100 10.77 -2.73 -14.58
CA SER A 100 11.21 -3.43 -15.77
C SER A 100 12.44 -2.75 -16.38
N TYR A 101 13.53 -3.50 -16.48
CA TYR A 101 14.77 -3.06 -17.11
C TYR A 101 14.65 -2.94 -18.64
N GLU A 102 13.66 -3.59 -19.26
CA GLU A 102 13.58 -3.76 -20.72
C GLU A 102 12.60 -2.78 -21.43
N GLU A 103 12.39 -1.58 -20.88
CA GLU A 103 11.43 -0.59 -21.44
C GLU A 103 9.99 -1.12 -21.62
N ARG A 104 9.63 -2.23 -20.94
CA ARG A 104 8.29 -2.80 -21.01
C ARG A 104 7.32 -2.00 -20.15
N TRP A 105 6.15 -1.70 -20.68
CA TRP A 105 5.06 -1.11 -19.92
C TRP A 105 4.44 -2.15 -18.99
N ILE A 106 4.02 -1.72 -17.80
CA ILE A 106 3.16 -2.51 -16.91
C ILE A 106 1.79 -1.88 -16.80
N GLU A 107 0.78 -2.70 -16.49
CA GLU A 107 -0.61 -2.26 -16.40
C GLU A 107 -1.26 -2.58 -15.03
N PRO A 108 -0.73 -2.02 -13.93
CA PRO A 108 -1.27 -2.29 -12.60
C PRO A 108 -2.64 -1.64 -12.41
N THR A 109 -3.50 -2.33 -11.67
CA THR A 109 -4.66 -1.74 -11.02
C THR A 109 -4.35 -1.48 -9.56
N ILE A 110 -4.43 -0.21 -9.15
CA ILE A 110 -4.21 0.24 -7.77
C ILE A 110 -5.57 0.45 -7.11
N ARG A 111 -5.79 -0.22 -5.98
CA ARG A 111 -6.96 -0.03 -5.11
C ARG A 111 -6.51 0.41 -3.73
N VAL A 112 -7.27 1.30 -3.11
CA VAL A 112 -7.00 1.78 -1.75
C VAL A 112 -8.27 1.70 -0.93
N TYR A 113 -8.16 1.10 0.25
CA TYR A 113 -9.23 0.96 1.22
C TYR A 113 -8.84 1.61 2.54
N LEU A 114 -9.85 2.06 3.28
CA LEU A 114 -9.74 2.35 4.71
C LEU A 114 -10.46 1.26 5.48
N ARG A 115 -9.75 0.62 6.41
CA ARG A 115 -10.28 -0.36 7.35
C ARG A 115 -10.32 0.26 8.76
N GLU A 116 -11.27 -0.17 9.58
CA GLU A 116 -11.24 0.12 11.01
C GLU A 116 -9.94 -0.40 11.63
N GLY A 117 -9.29 0.39 12.49
CA GLY A 117 -8.18 -0.10 13.31
C GLY A 117 -8.70 -1.05 14.39
N THR A 118 -8.79 -2.33 14.09
CA THR A 118 -8.91 -3.37 15.13
C THR A 118 -7.52 -3.79 15.58
N ASP A 119 -7.36 -4.21 16.84
CA ASP A 119 -6.10 -4.57 17.55
C ASP A 119 -5.18 -5.63 16.88
N THR A 120 -5.39 -5.99 15.62
CA THR A 120 -4.69 -7.07 14.93
C THR A 120 -4.06 -6.60 13.62
N LEU A 121 -2.89 -5.99 13.78
CA LEU A 121 -1.60 -6.26 13.11
C LEU A 121 -0.87 -4.92 12.96
N PRO A 122 0.10 -4.60 13.84
CA PRO A 122 0.87 -3.38 13.71
C PRO A 122 1.69 -3.44 12.43
N CYS A 123 1.60 -2.40 11.60
CA CYS A 123 2.75 -2.02 10.81
C CYS A 123 3.84 -1.66 11.82
N PHE A 124 4.95 -2.41 11.82
CA PHE A 124 6.09 -2.08 12.66
C PHE A 124 6.69 -0.77 12.17
N VAL A 125 6.33 0.32 12.83
CA VAL A 125 7.04 1.59 12.77
C VAL A 125 8.02 1.57 13.93
N GLU A 126 9.29 1.24 13.65
CA GLU A 126 10.35 1.53 14.60
C GLU A 126 10.62 3.05 14.48
N TYR A 127 10.17 3.80 15.49
CA TYR A 127 10.62 5.18 15.66
C TYR A 127 12.10 5.10 16.04
N GLY A 128 13.00 5.40 15.10
CA GLY A 128 14.39 5.65 15.45
C GLY A 128 14.44 6.86 16.40
N GLU A 129 15.12 6.68 17.53
CA GLU A 129 15.51 7.77 18.43
C GLU A 129 16.30 8.87 17.69
#